data_AF-A0AA96JH82-F1
#
_entry.id   AF-A0AA96JH82-F1
#
_cell.length_a   1.000
_cell.length_b   1.000
_cell.length_c   1.000
_cell.angle_alpha   90.00
_cell.angle_beta   90.00
_cell.angle_gamma   90.00
#
_symmetry.space_group_name_H-M   'P 1'
#
loop_
_entity.id
_entity.type
_entity.pdbx_description
1 polymer ?
#
loop_
_entity_poly.entity_id
_entity_poly.type
_entity_poly.pdbx_seq_one_letter_code
_entity_poly.pdbx_strand_id
1 'polypeptide(L)'
;MDIPDLTTPTETVTANPSGTLTLNQSLYPTRVRQRGVWAPVDPSLHLSSDGRLAPEAVPSGITLSGGGDGPLAVLTSMGKRLAVSWPGALPKPTVSSDTATYPEVLPGVDLQATVSPLGGFSEVLVVKNAAAAANPKLSILVLDTSTTSAWSGSLAGGVSI
;
A
#
# COMPACT_ATOMS: atom_id res chain seq x y z
N MET A 1 8.78 -30.85 -5.04
CA MET A 1 9.00 -29.81 -6.07
C MET A 1 7.68 -29.12 -6.36
N ASP A 2 7.64 -27.79 -6.36
CA ASP A 2 6.40 -27.02 -6.62
C ASP A 2 5.88 -27.28 -8.04
N ILE A 3 4.56 -27.31 -8.22
CA ILE A 3 3.88 -27.43 -9.51
C ILE A 3 3.21 -26.07 -9.82
N PRO A 4 3.85 -25.20 -10.64
CA PRO A 4 3.41 -23.81 -10.80
C PRO A 4 2.01 -23.65 -11.39
N ASP A 5 1.60 -24.57 -12.28
CA ASP A 5 0.30 -24.52 -12.96
C ASP A 5 -0.88 -24.87 -12.05
N LEU A 6 -0.61 -25.50 -10.91
CA LEU A 6 -1.61 -25.86 -9.88
C LEU A 6 -1.49 -24.98 -8.63
N THR A 7 -0.61 -23.99 -8.64
CA THR A 7 -0.35 -23.09 -7.50
C THR A 7 -1.10 -21.77 -7.70
N THR A 8 -1.67 -21.24 -6.63
CA THR A 8 -2.37 -19.94 -6.58
C THR A 8 -1.75 -19.08 -5.48
N PRO A 9 -2.14 -17.80 -5.30
CA PRO A 9 -1.59 -16.97 -4.22
C PRO A 9 -1.79 -17.55 -2.81
N THR A 10 -2.84 -18.36 -2.61
CA THR A 10 -3.21 -18.97 -1.33
C THR A 10 -2.97 -20.48 -1.27
N GLU A 11 -2.56 -21.10 -2.38
CA GLU A 11 -2.42 -22.56 -2.47
C GLU A 11 -1.09 -22.94 -3.12
N THR A 12 -0.30 -23.79 -2.47
CA THR A 12 0.93 -24.34 -3.04
C THR A 12 0.80 -25.85 -3.21
N VAL A 13 1.03 -26.33 -4.44
CA VAL A 13 1.00 -27.77 -4.76
C VAL A 13 2.42 -28.25 -5.00
N THR A 14 2.81 -29.34 -4.32
CA THR A 14 4.13 -29.97 -4.45
C THR A 14 4.03 -31.44 -4.82
N ALA A 15 4.88 -31.89 -5.74
CA ALA A 15 5.10 -33.30 -6.01
C ALA A 15 6.07 -33.91 -4.98
N ASN A 16 5.67 -35.01 -4.36
CA ASN A 16 6.49 -35.79 -3.44
C ASN A 16 7.22 -36.93 -4.18
N PRO A 17 8.40 -37.38 -3.69
CA PRO A 17 9.12 -38.52 -4.27
C PRO A 17 8.30 -39.83 -4.29
N SER A 18 7.31 -39.95 -3.40
CA SER A 18 6.38 -41.08 -3.32
C SER A 18 5.33 -41.12 -4.44
N GLY A 19 5.30 -40.14 -5.35
CA GLY A 19 4.28 -40.04 -6.41
C GLY A 19 2.95 -39.42 -5.97
N THR A 20 2.85 -38.97 -4.71
CA THR A 20 1.69 -38.23 -4.20
C THR A 20 1.87 -36.72 -4.37
N LEU A 21 0.77 -35.97 -4.31
CA LEU A 21 0.76 -34.51 -4.27
C LEU A 21 0.46 -34.02 -2.86
N THR A 22 1.14 -32.96 -2.43
CA THR A 22 0.81 -32.22 -1.20
C THR A 22 0.26 -30.86 -1.57
N LEU A 23 -0.94 -30.54 -1.07
CA LEU A 23 -1.54 -29.21 -1.13
C LEU A 23 -1.37 -28.52 0.21
N ASN A 24 -0.81 -27.30 0.19
CA ASN A 24 -0.76 -26.41 1.35
C ASN A 24 -1.64 -25.19 1.06
N GLN A 25 -2.59 -24.90 1.96
CA GLN A 25 -3.54 -23.79 1.83
C GLN A 25 -3.33 -22.76 2.94
N SER A 26 -3.45 -21.48 2.60
CA SER A 26 -3.29 -20.34 3.51
C SER A 26 -4.51 -19.43 3.46
N LEU A 27 -4.82 -18.77 4.59
CA LEU A 27 -5.93 -17.80 4.68
C LEU A 27 -5.65 -16.49 3.93
N TYR A 28 -4.37 -16.16 3.75
CA TYR A 28 -3.93 -14.96 3.03
C TYR A 28 -2.90 -15.33 1.95
N PRO A 29 -2.77 -14.52 0.90
CA PRO A 29 -1.71 -14.68 -0.08
C PRO A 29 -0.32 -14.73 0.57
N THR A 30 0.44 -15.77 0.26
CA THR A 30 1.85 -15.90 0.72
C THR A 30 2.83 -15.67 -0.42
N ARG A 31 2.34 -15.73 -1.66
CA ARG A 31 3.12 -15.51 -2.88
C ARG A 31 2.31 -14.72 -3.90
N VAL A 32 3.01 -14.00 -4.76
CA VAL A 32 2.42 -13.24 -5.87
C VAL A 32 3.11 -13.62 -7.17
N ARG A 33 2.35 -13.65 -8.26
CA ARG A 33 2.90 -13.94 -9.58
C ARG A 33 3.27 -12.65 -10.28
N GLN A 34 4.56 -12.36 -10.36
CA GLN A 34 5.10 -11.20 -11.06
C GLN A 34 5.85 -11.62 -12.31
N ARG A 35 5.53 -11.03 -13.46
CA ARG A 35 6.19 -11.31 -14.74
C ARG A 35 6.29 -12.82 -15.05
N GLY A 36 5.26 -13.58 -14.68
CA GLY A 36 5.19 -15.04 -14.88
C GLY A 36 5.85 -15.89 -13.80
N VAL A 37 6.61 -15.29 -12.87
CA VAL A 37 7.36 -15.97 -11.81
C VAL A 37 6.66 -15.78 -10.45
N TRP A 38 6.62 -16.83 -9.64
CA TRP A 38 6.14 -16.74 -8.26
C TRP A 38 7.23 -16.15 -7.36
N ALA A 39 6.89 -15.08 -6.65
CA ALA A 39 7.73 -14.45 -5.63
C ALA A 39 7.00 -14.45 -4.27
N PRO A 40 7.71 -14.50 -3.14
CA PRO A 40 7.09 -14.29 -1.83
C PRO A 40 6.44 -12.90 -1.77
N VAL A 41 5.39 -12.77 -0.95
CA VAL A 41 4.86 -11.44 -0.61
C VAL A 41 5.91 -10.67 0.20
N ASP A 42 6.22 -9.46 -0.26
CA ASP A 42 7.19 -8.53 0.34
C ASP A 42 6.66 -7.09 0.20
N PRO A 43 6.15 -6.47 1.28
CA PRO A 43 5.64 -5.11 1.24
C PRO A 43 6.75 -4.03 1.30
N SER A 44 8.03 -4.40 1.31
CA SER A 44 9.15 -3.46 1.44
C SER A 44 9.16 -2.45 0.29
N LEU A 45 9.22 -1.16 0.65
CA LEU A 45 9.12 -0.04 -0.27
C LEU A 45 10.46 0.29 -0.91
N HIS A 46 10.43 0.52 -2.22
CA HIS A 46 11.52 1.09 -2.99
C HIS A 46 11.03 2.29 -3.81
N LEU A 47 11.94 3.19 -4.16
CA LEU A 47 11.62 4.32 -5.04
C LEU A 47 11.51 3.83 -6.49
N SER A 48 10.37 4.05 -7.09
CA SER A 48 10.08 3.76 -8.49
C SER A 48 10.56 4.89 -9.41
N SER A 49 10.69 4.56 -10.70
CA SER A 49 11.16 5.51 -11.74
C SER A 49 10.22 6.72 -11.94
N ASP A 50 8.96 6.61 -11.53
CA ASP A 50 7.96 7.69 -11.54
C ASP A 50 8.05 8.62 -10.31
N GLY A 51 9.02 8.37 -9.43
CA GLY A 51 9.22 9.13 -8.20
C GLY A 51 8.29 8.75 -7.05
N ARG A 52 7.45 7.73 -7.21
CA ARG A 52 6.60 7.18 -6.14
C ARG A 52 7.30 6.03 -5.42
N LEU A 53 6.81 5.68 -4.24
CA LEU A 53 7.28 4.51 -3.49
C LEU A 53 6.37 3.31 -3.82
N ALA A 54 6.96 2.19 -4.22
CA ALA A 54 6.23 0.96 -4.52
C ALA A 54 6.75 -0.20 -3.67
N PRO A 55 5.88 -1.12 -3.23
CA PRO A 55 6.30 -2.35 -2.58
C PRO A 55 6.98 -3.29 -3.58
N GLU A 56 7.89 -4.14 -3.08
CA GLU A 56 8.58 -5.14 -3.88
C GLU A 56 7.61 -6.17 -4.47
N ALA A 57 6.69 -6.69 -3.65
CA ALA A 57 5.78 -7.75 -4.04
C ALA A 57 4.51 -7.86 -3.18
N VAL A 58 3.38 -7.35 -3.69
CA VAL A 58 2.05 -7.49 -3.05
C VAL A 58 0.98 -7.84 -4.08
N PRO A 59 -0.12 -8.49 -3.67
CA PRO A 59 -1.13 -9.01 -4.61
C PRO A 59 -1.98 -7.91 -5.25
N SER A 60 -2.17 -6.76 -4.58
CA SER A 60 -2.89 -5.60 -5.11
C SER A 60 -1.91 -4.46 -5.40
N GLY A 61 -2.15 -3.69 -6.46
CA GLY A 61 -1.28 -2.58 -6.81
C GLY A 61 -1.42 -1.44 -5.81
N ILE A 62 -0.32 -0.96 -5.24
CA ILE A 62 -0.29 0.22 -4.39
C ILE A 62 1.01 1.01 -4.59
N THR A 63 0.91 2.33 -4.58
CA THR A 63 2.09 3.21 -4.53
C THR A 63 1.85 4.36 -3.55
N LEU A 64 2.86 4.69 -2.75
CA LEU A 64 2.85 5.85 -1.86
C LEU A 64 3.56 7.05 -2.51
N SER A 65 3.25 8.25 -2.06
CA SER A 65 3.86 9.49 -2.55
C SER A 65 5.37 9.54 -2.30
N GLY A 66 6.12 10.15 -3.22
CA GLY A 66 7.50 10.56 -2.98
C GLY A 66 7.62 11.96 -2.35
N GLY A 67 6.49 12.59 -2.01
CA GLY A 67 6.38 14.01 -1.66
C GLY A 67 5.78 14.85 -2.78
N GLY A 68 5.55 16.14 -2.51
CA GLY A 68 4.90 17.10 -3.42
C GLY A 68 3.37 17.11 -3.31
N ASP A 69 2.71 17.65 -4.33
CA ASP A 69 1.25 17.86 -4.35
C ASP A 69 0.43 16.66 -4.87
N GLY A 70 1.11 15.54 -5.13
CA GLY A 70 0.46 14.32 -5.61
C GLY A 70 -0.28 13.55 -4.51
N PRO A 71 -1.11 12.57 -4.88
CA PRO A 71 -1.85 11.76 -3.92
C PRO A 71 -0.89 10.98 -3.00
N LEU A 72 -1.24 10.94 -1.71
CA LEU A 72 -0.56 10.18 -0.66
C LEU A 72 -0.43 8.71 -1.05
N ALA A 73 -1.53 8.11 -1.49
CA ALA A 73 -1.58 6.71 -1.91
C ALA A 73 -2.41 6.55 -3.18
N VAL A 74 -2.00 5.63 -4.04
CA VAL A 74 -2.77 5.19 -5.20
C VAL A 74 -2.88 3.68 -5.15
N LEU A 75 -4.10 3.18 -5.00
CA LEU A 75 -4.44 1.77 -5.04
C LEU A 75 -5.02 1.42 -6.40
N THR A 76 -4.61 0.27 -6.93
CA THR A 76 -5.11 -0.27 -8.20
C THR A 76 -5.53 -1.72 -7.98
N SER A 77 -6.80 -2.01 -8.25
CA SER A 77 -7.34 -3.36 -8.18
C SER A 77 -8.40 -3.56 -9.24
N MET A 78 -8.34 -4.70 -9.95
CA MET A 78 -9.31 -5.09 -10.99
C MET A 78 -9.60 -3.98 -12.03
N GLY A 79 -8.56 -3.26 -12.47
CA GLY A 79 -8.69 -2.16 -13.45
C GLY A 79 -9.33 -0.87 -12.92
N LYS A 80 -9.60 -0.80 -11.61
CA LYS A 80 -10.05 0.41 -10.91
C LYS A 80 -8.89 1.07 -10.19
N ARG A 81 -8.90 2.39 -10.16
CA ARG A 81 -7.90 3.20 -9.45
C ARG A 81 -8.59 4.03 -8.37
N LEU A 82 -8.07 3.96 -7.15
CA LEU A 82 -8.43 4.80 -6.02
C LEU A 82 -7.21 5.61 -5.63
N ALA A 83 -7.33 6.93 -5.57
CA ALA A 83 -6.30 7.82 -5.06
C ALA A 83 -6.77 8.44 -3.75
N VAL A 84 -5.91 8.43 -2.75
CA VAL A 84 -6.11 9.10 -1.45
C VAL A 84 -5.12 10.24 -1.36
N SER A 85 -5.58 11.44 -1.03
CA SER A 85 -4.79 12.65 -1.00
C SER A 85 -4.71 13.23 0.40
N TRP A 86 -3.52 13.69 0.76
CA TRP A 86 -3.31 14.46 1.97
C TRP A 86 -3.72 15.92 1.73
N PRO A 87 -4.34 16.60 2.70
CA PRO A 87 -4.67 18.02 2.59
C PRO A 87 -3.39 18.88 2.62
N GLY A 88 -2.84 19.15 1.44
CA GLY A 88 -1.66 19.98 1.22
C GLY A 88 -0.48 19.21 0.62
N ALA A 89 0.64 19.91 0.44
CA ALA A 89 1.87 19.31 -0.08
C ALA A 89 2.48 18.35 0.94
N LEU A 90 2.87 17.16 0.46
CA LEU A 90 3.61 16.20 1.28
C LEU A 90 5.11 16.52 1.25
N PRO A 91 5.80 16.46 2.40
CA PRO A 91 7.26 16.52 2.45
C PRO A 91 7.86 15.26 1.82
N LYS A 92 9.16 15.27 1.53
CA LYS A 92 9.85 14.06 1.08
C LYS A 92 9.89 13.03 2.21
N PRO A 93 9.44 11.77 2.01
CA PRO A 93 9.43 10.78 3.05
C PRO A 93 10.82 10.15 3.29
N THR A 94 11.01 9.63 4.49
CA THR A 94 12.02 8.60 4.78
C THR A 94 11.35 7.22 4.75
N VAL A 95 12.08 6.20 4.30
CA VAL A 95 11.53 4.85 4.10
C VAL A 95 12.22 3.86 5.04
N SER A 96 11.41 3.04 5.70
CA SER A 96 11.87 1.91 6.51
C SER A 96 10.99 0.71 6.21
N SER A 97 11.53 -0.28 5.49
CA SER A 97 10.80 -1.47 5.05
C SER A 97 9.50 -1.09 4.33
N ASP A 98 8.33 -1.44 4.87
CA ASP A 98 7.00 -1.21 4.32
C ASP A 98 6.40 0.17 4.66
N THR A 99 7.14 1.00 5.39
CA THR A 99 6.64 2.24 5.97
C THR A 99 7.36 3.46 5.41
N ALA A 100 6.58 4.43 4.92
CA ALA A 100 7.03 5.76 4.53
C ALA A 100 6.64 6.78 5.60
N THR A 101 7.62 7.50 6.15
CA THR A 101 7.42 8.56 7.15
C THR A 101 7.61 9.92 6.50
N TYR A 102 6.55 10.73 6.50
CA TYR A 102 6.50 12.10 6.02
C TYR A 102 6.67 13.05 7.23
N PRO A 103 7.83 13.69 7.40
CA PRO A 103 8.10 14.48 8.59
C PRO A 103 7.44 15.85 8.55
N GLU A 104 6.90 16.30 9.68
CA GLU A 104 6.35 17.67 9.81
C GLU A 104 5.26 17.99 8.77
N VAL A 105 4.38 17.03 8.46
CA VAL A 105 3.18 17.27 7.62
C VAL A 105 2.27 18.34 8.22
N LEU A 106 2.33 18.46 9.55
CA LEU A 106 1.92 19.62 10.31
C LEU A 106 3.04 19.91 11.32
N PRO A 107 3.14 21.14 11.85
CA PRO A 107 4.12 21.45 12.89
C PRO A 107 4.04 20.47 14.07
N GLY A 108 5.11 19.72 14.29
CA GLY A 108 5.25 18.70 15.33
C GLY A 108 4.45 17.41 15.10
N VAL A 109 3.99 17.14 13.87
CA VAL A 109 3.26 15.93 13.50
C VAL A 109 3.89 15.29 12.27
N ASP A 110 4.23 14.00 12.38
CA ASP A 110 4.61 13.19 11.22
C ASP A 110 3.44 12.34 10.74
N LEU A 111 3.41 12.03 9.46
CA LEU A 111 2.49 11.05 8.88
C LEU A 111 3.29 9.80 8.52
N GLN A 112 2.87 8.65 9.03
CA GLN A 112 3.42 7.36 8.64
C GLN A 112 2.39 6.63 7.80
N ALA A 113 2.78 6.21 6.60
CA ALA A 113 1.97 5.36 5.73
C ALA A 113 2.65 4.00 5.59
N THR A 114 1.96 2.94 6.00
CA THR A 114 2.48 1.57 6.01
C THR A 114 1.70 0.71 5.02
N VAL A 115 2.39 0.04 4.10
CA VAL A 115 1.77 -0.87 3.14
C VAL A 115 1.51 -2.22 3.79
N SER A 116 0.29 -2.75 3.63
CA SER A 116 -0.05 -4.09 4.09
C SER A 116 0.42 -5.15 3.10
N PRO A 117 0.73 -6.38 3.57
CA PRO A 117 1.05 -7.52 2.69
C PRO A 117 -0.03 -7.85 1.65
N LEU A 118 -1.27 -7.34 1.81
CA LEU A 118 -2.39 -7.54 0.89
C LEU A 118 -2.48 -6.44 -0.20
N GLY A 119 -1.59 -5.44 -0.15
CA GLY A 119 -1.60 -4.29 -1.07
C GLY A 119 -2.62 -3.20 -0.70
N GLY A 120 -3.00 -3.13 0.58
CA GLY A 120 -3.63 -1.94 1.17
C GLY A 120 -2.59 -1.06 1.88
N PHE A 121 -3.03 0.00 2.55
CA PHE A 121 -2.17 0.74 3.47
C PHE A 121 -2.96 1.22 4.68
N SER A 122 -2.24 1.56 5.74
CA SER A 122 -2.73 2.30 6.90
C SER A 122 -1.94 3.59 7.06
N GLU A 123 -2.57 4.60 7.64
CA GLU A 123 -1.93 5.85 8.00
C GLU A 123 -1.99 6.11 9.50
N VAL A 124 -0.91 6.67 10.05
CA VAL A 124 -0.78 7.00 11.46
C VAL A 124 -0.17 8.39 11.58
N LEU A 125 -0.80 9.26 12.37
CA LEU A 125 -0.23 10.56 12.73
C LEU A 125 0.54 10.44 14.03
N VAL A 126 1.84 10.73 13.97
CA VAL A 126 2.74 10.71 15.12
C VAL A 126 2.88 12.13 15.64
N VAL A 127 2.19 12.43 16.74
CA VAL A 127 2.21 13.74 17.39
C VAL A 127 3.37 13.80 18.38
N LYS A 128 4.35 14.67 18.12
CA LYS A 128 5.61 14.70 18.87
C LYS A 128 5.53 15.44 20.20
N ASN A 129 4.56 16.33 20.38
CA ASN A 129 4.46 17.17 21.56
C ASN A 129 3.02 17.67 21.81
N ALA A 130 2.78 18.19 23.02
CA ALA A 130 1.47 18.68 23.45
C ALA A 130 0.94 19.87 22.62
N ALA A 131 1.82 20.75 22.14
CA ALA A 131 1.42 21.88 21.30
C ALA A 131 0.88 21.40 19.94
N ALA A 132 1.51 20.39 19.35
CA ALA A 132 1.05 19.75 18.14
C ALA A 132 -0.28 19.00 18.35
N ALA A 133 -0.48 18.36 19.51
CA ALA A 133 -1.75 17.72 19.86
C ALA A 133 -2.92 18.70 19.95
N ALA A 134 -2.66 19.95 20.31
CA ALA A 134 -3.65 21.02 20.34
C ALA A 134 -3.94 21.65 18.96
N ASN A 135 -3.32 21.15 17.88
CA ASN A 135 -3.51 21.71 16.55
C ASN A 135 -4.95 21.45 16.06
N PRO A 136 -5.73 22.49 15.74
CA PRO A 136 -7.12 22.32 15.32
C PRO A 136 -7.28 21.52 14.02
N LYS A 137 -6.23 21.44 13.19
CA LYS A 137 -6.23 20.59 11.98
C LYS A 137 -6.21 19.10 12.28
N LEU A 138 -5.89 18.69 13.51
CA LEU A 138 -6.01 17.30 13.96
C LEU A 138 -7.42 16.96 14.47
N SER A 139 -8.25 17.96 14.78
CA SER A 139 -9.62 17.72 15.25
C SER A 139 -10.54 17.25 14.13
N ILE A 140 -10.32 17.75 12.92
CA ILE A 140 -11.02 17.30 11.70
C ILE A 140 -9.96 17.21 10.60
N LEU A 141 -9.55 15.99 10.30
CA LEU A 141 -8.69 15.71 9.14
C LEU A 141 -9.55 15.10 8.03
N VAL A 142 -9.59 15.76 6.88
CA VAL A 142 -10.28 15.27 5.69
C VAL A 142 -9.24 14.77 4.70
N LEU A 143 -9.36 13.50 4.33
CA LEU A 143 -8.59 12.91 3.25
C LEU A 143 -9.47 12.81 2.03
N ASP A 144 -9.03 13.48 0.97
CA ASP A 144 -9.75 13.47 -0.29
C ASP A 144 -9.50 12.15 -1.00
N THR A 145 -10.57 11.44 -1.35
CA THR A 145 -10.46 10.28 -2.22
C THR A 145 -11.04 10.58 -3.59
N SER A 146 -10.36 10.11 -4.63
CA SER A 146 -10.89 10.13 -5.98
C SER A 146 -10.81 8.74 -6.58
N THR A 147 -11.86 8.36 -7.27
CA THR A 147 -11.91 7.10 -8.00
C THR A 147 -11.91 7.37 -9.50
N THR A 148 -11.16 6.56 -10.24
CA THR A 148 -11.27 6.50 -11.69
C THR A 148 -11.55 5.05 -12.05
N SER A 149 -12.67 4.83 -12.73
CA SER A 149 -12.98 3.55 -13.37
C SER A 149 -12.82 3.70 -14.88
N ALA A 150 -12.55 2.59 -15.58
CA ALA A 150 -12.47 2.58 -17.05
C ALA A 150 -13.77 3.01 -17.77
N TRP A 151 -14.84 3.26 -17.01
CA TRP A 151 -16.04 3.97 -17.42
C TRP A 151 -16.02 5.34 -16.73
N SER A 152 -15.84 6.41 -17.50
CA SER A 152 -15.59 7.77 -17.00
C SER A 152 -16.64 8.24 -15.98
N GLY A 153 -16.22 8.43 -14.72
CA GLY A 153 -16.98 9.09 -13.66
C GLY A 153 -16.11 9.22 -12.41
N SER A 154 -15.79 10.44 -12.00
CA SER A 154 -15.09 10.74 -10.74
C SER A 154 -16.12 10.77 -9.62
N LEU A 155 -15.97 9.90 -8.63
CA LEU A 155 -16.69 10.01 -7.36
C LEU A 155 -15.70 10.48 -6.31
N ALA A 156 -15.89 11.69 -5.81
CA ALA A 156 -15.21 12.20 -4.62
C ALA A 156 -15.97 11.69 -3.38
N GLY A 157 -15.30 10.94 -2.51
CA GLY A 157 -15.84 10.49 -1.23
C GLY A 157 -14.88 10.84 -0.10
N GLY A 158 -15.35 11.51 0.95
CA GLY A 158 -14.55 11.76 2.14
C GLY A 158 -14.54 10.56 3.07
N VAL A 159 -13.38 10.25 3.67
CA VAL A 159 -13.30 9.37 4.84
C VAL A 159 -13.22 10.27 6.08
N SER A 160 -14.15 10.09 7.02
CA SER A 160 -14.10 10.71 8.35
C SER A 160 -13.77 9.63 9.37
N ILE A 161 -12.73 9.87 10.18
CA ILE A 161 -12.36 9.05 11.33
C ILE A 161 -13.12 9.47 12.59
#